data_AF-A0A847N8W6-F1
#
_entry.id   AF-A0A847N8W6-F1
#
_cell.length_a   1.000
_cell.length_b   1.000
_cell.length_c   1.000
_cell.angle_alpha   90.00
_cell.angle_beta   90.00
_cell.angle_gamma   90.00
#
_symmetry.space_group_name_H-M   'P 1'
#
loop_
_entity.id
_entity.type
_entity.pdbx_description
1 polymer ?
#
loop_
_entity_poly.entity_id
_entity_poly.type
_entity_poly.pdbx_seq_one_letter_code
_entity_poly.pdbx_strand_id
1 'polypeptide(L)' 'MKTTMENIKNMIDVNTVVGDAVETKDGTVIVPVSKVSFAFIAGGGEYSGTSENNEMDASKYPFAGGSG' A
#
# COMPACT_ATOMS: atom_id res chain seq x y z
N MET A 1 7.35 -0.98 -13.22
CA MET A 1 6.18 -1.65 -12.59
C MET A 1 6.35 -3.15 -12.41
N LYS A 2 6.91 -3.89 -13.40
CA LYS A 2 7.08 -5.36 -13.30
C LYS A 2 7.84 -5.81 -12.05
N THR A 3 8.98 -5.17 -11.75
CA THR A 3 9.80 -5.44 -10.56
C THR A 3 9.09 -5.15 -9.24
N THR A 4 8.31 -4.06 -9.17
CA THR A 4 7.55 -3.70 -7.97
C THR A 4 6.44 -4.71 -7.68
N MET A 5 5.70 -5.16 -8.70
CA MET A 5 4.69 -6.19 -8.52
C MET A 5 5.29 -7.57 -8.22
N GLU A 6 6.44 -7.91 -8.80
CA GLU A 6 7.15 -9.15 -8.46
C GLU A 6 7.62 -9.15 -6.99
N ASN A 7 8.13 -8.02 -6.49
CA ASN A 7 8.50 -7.87 -5.08
C ASN A 7 7.29 -7.97 -4.15
N ILE A 8 6.17 -7.31 -4.47
CA ILE A 8 4.94 -7.43 -3.70
C ILE A 8 4.42 -8.87 -3.74
N LYS A 9 4.46 -9.54 -4.89
CA LYS A 9 4.03 -10.95 -5.01
C LYS A 9 4.87 -11.89 -4.15
N ASN A 10 6.19 -11.71 -4.13
CA ASN A 10 7.09 -12.46 -3.25
C ASN A 10 6.83 -12.17 -1.75
N MET A 11 6.34 -10.98 -1.42
CA MET A 11 5.97 -10.58 -0.06
C MET A 11 4.56 -11.04 0.36
N ILE A 12 3.65 -11.24 -0.60
CA ILE A 12 2.31 -11.80 -0.36
C ILE A 12 2.40 -13.31 -0.12
N ASP A 13 3.37 -14.02 -0.68
CA ASP A 13 3.49 -15.49 -0.48
C ASP A 13 3.71 -15.89 0.99
N VAL A 14 4.09 -14.94 1.84
CA VAL A 14 4.22 -15.09 3.30
C VAL A 14 3.00 -14.58 4.09
N ASN A 15 1.79 -14.58 3.48
CA ASN A 15 0.51 -14.10 4.02
C ASN A 15 0.16 -14.46 5.48
N THR A 16 0.87 -15.42 6.07
CA THR A 16 0.70 -15.87 7.45
C THR A 16 2.05 -15.89 8.14
N VAL A 17 2.27 -14.96 9.07
CA VAL A 17 3.40 -15.03 10.00
C VAL A 17 2.98 -15.97 11.13
N VAL A 18 3.65 -17.12 11.20
CA VAL A 18 3.53 -18.05 12.33
C VAL A 18 4.63 -17.69 13.30
N GLY A 19 4.26 -17.21 14.49
CA GLY A 19 5.22 -17.00 15.57
C GLY A 19 5.48 -18.28 16.35
N ASP A 20 6.48 -18.24 17.21
CA ASP A 20 6.88 -19.39 18.02
C ASP A 20 5.77 -19.80 19.01
N ALA A 21 5.71 -21.10 19.27
CA ALA A 21 4.77 -21.68 20.22
C ALA A 21 5.12 -21.22 21.65
N VAL A 22 4.10 -20.75 22.38
CA VAL A 22 4.23 -20.35 23.79
C VAL A 22 3.44 -21.34 24.64
N GLU A 23 4.13 -22.01 25.56
CA GLU A 23 3.52 -22.95 26.49
C GLU A 23 3.08 -22.21 27.76
N THR A 24 1.84 -22.46 28.17
CA THR A 24 1.24 -21.90 29.38
C THR A 24 1.42 -22.86 30.56
N LYS A 25 1.31 -22.36 31.80
CA LYS A 25 1.60 -23.13 33.02
C LYS A 25 0.69 -24.35 33.21
N ASP A 26 -0.44 -24.36 32.53
CA ASP A 26 -1.46 -25.41 32.48
C ASP A 26 -1.23 -26.43 31.34
N GLY A 27 -0.15 -26.28 30.55
CA GLY A 27 0.20 -27.18 29.46
C GLY A 27 -0.50 -26.87 28.13
N THR A 28 -1.24 -25.75 28.04
CA THR A 28 -1.83 -25.30 26.78
C THR A 28 -0.77 -24.63 25.92
N VAL A 29 -0.72 -24.98 24.63
CA VAL A 29 0.22 -24.40 23.65
C VAL A 29 -0.50 -23.37 22.80
N ILE A 30 0.00 -22.14 22.80
CA ILE A 30 -0.52 -21.02 22.00
C ILE A 30 0.42 -20.78 20.83
N VAL A 31 -0.10 -20.82 19.60
CA VAL A 31 0.65 -20.46 18.39
C VAL A 31 0.08 -19.15 17.83
N PRO A 32 0.81 -18.03 17.91
CA PRO A 32 0.33 -16.76 17.39
C PRO A 32 0.39 -16.75 15.86
N VAL A 33 -0.73 -16.40 15.24
CA VAL A 33 -0.86 -16.26 13.77
C VAL A 33 -1.28 -14.85 13.42
N SER A 34 -0.48 -14.17 12.59
CA SER A 34 -0.76 -12.82 12.10
C SER A 34 -1.02 -12.83 10.60
N LYS A 35 -2.11 -12.20 10.18
CA LYS A 35 -2.43 -11.98 8.75
C LYS A 35 -1.94 -10.60 8.35
N VAL A 36 -1.04 -10.54 7.38
CA VAL A 36 -0.54 -9.28 6.81
C VAL A 36 -1.28 -9.02 5.50
N SER A 37 -1.59 -7.75 5.22
CA SER A 37 -2.25 -7.35 3.97
C SER A 37 -1.52 -6.14 3.41
N PHE A 38 -1.18 -6.20 2.13
CA PHE A 38 -0.51 -5.14 1.40
C PHE A 38 -1.50 -4.48 0.45
N ALA A 39 -1.46 -3.16 0.37
CA ALA A 39 -2.21 -2.37 -0.60
C ALA A 39 -1.23 -1.47 -1.33
N PHE A 40 -1.38 -1.36 -2.66
CA PHE A 40 -0.62 -0.45 -3.49
C PHE A 40 -1.59 0.56 -4.10
N ILE A 41 -1.32 1.85 -3.93
CA ILE A 41 -2.17 2.92 -4.43
C ILE A 41 -1.33 3.78 -5.37
N ALA A 42 -1.86 4.00 -6.57
CA ALA A 42 -1.32 4.98 -7.51
C ALA A 42 -2.44 5.94 -7.88
N GLY A 43 -2.14 7.23 -7.83
CA GLY A 43 -3.10 8.28 -8.11
C GLY A 43 -2.40 9.54 -8.61
N GLY A 44 -3.11 10.29 -9.45
CA GLY A 44 -2.67 11.61 -9.86
C GLY A 44 -3.85 12.50 -10.22
N GLY A 45 -3.62 13.80 -10.19
CA GLY A 45 -4.62 14.78 -10.53
C GLY A 45 -4.01 16.14 -10.85
N GLU A 46 -4.67 16.87 -11.75
CA GLU A 46 -4.42 18.28 -11.97
C GLU A 46 -5.14 19.13 -10.91
N TYR A 47 -4.40 19.99 -10.22
CA TYR A 47 -5.00 20.97 -9.32
C TYR A 47 -5.38 22.22 -10.11
N SER A 48 -6.68 22.56 -10.14
CA SER A 48 -7.11 23.88 -10.60
C SER A 48 -6.76 24.91 -9.52
N GLY A 49 -5.87 25.85 -9.87
CA GLY A 49 -5.66 27.03 -9.04
C GLY A 49 -6.95 27.84 -9.00
N THR A 50 -7.42 28.21 -7.81
CA THR A 50 -8.59 29.07 -7.62
C THR A 50 -8.29 30.49 -8.13
N SER A 51 -8.37 30.69 -9.44
CA SER A 51 -8.39 32.01 -10.05
C SER A 51 -9.55 32.05 -11.02
N GLU A 52 -10.62 32.70 -10.57
CA GLU A 52 -11.73 33.10 -11.40
C GLU A 52 -11.20 33.86 -12.63
N ASN A 53 -11.73 33.50 -13.80
CA ASN A 53 -11.48 34.12 -15.10
C ASN A 53 -10.13 33.78 -15.74
N ASN A 54 -10.10 32.72 -16.54
CA ASN A 54 -9.65 32.76 -17.93
C ASN A 54 -9.72 31.36 -18.55
N GLU A 55 -10.44 31.25 -19.67
CA GLU A 55 -10.40 30.11 -20.60
C GLU A 55 -9.00 30.05 -21.25
N MET A 56 -7.98 29.58 -20.53
CA MET A 56 -6.64 29.42 -21.10
C MET A 56 -5.97 28.15 -20.55
N ASP A 57 -5.93 27.18 -21.46
CA ASP A 57 -4.89 26.17 -21.61
C ASP A 57 -4.79 25.08 -20.52
N ALA A 58 -5.39 23.93 -20.81
CA ALA A 58 -5.24 22.70 -20.03
C ALA A 58 -3.76 22.26 -19.86
N SER A 59 -2.83 22.83 -20.63
CA SER A 59 -1.40 22.53 -20.57
C SER A 59 -0.61 23.27 -19.47
N LYS A 60 -1.25 24.12 -18.64
CA LYS A 60 -0.55 24.94 -17.62
C LYS A 60 -0.67 24.44 -16.17
N TYR A 61 -1.50 23.45 -15.89
CA TYR A 61 -1.67 22.96 -14.52
C TYR A 61 -0.54 22.01 -14.10
N PRO A 62 0.04 22.17 -12.89
CA PRO A 62 1.01 21.20 -12.40
C PRO A 62 0.30 19.87 -12.10
N PHE A 63 0.75 18.79 -12.74
CA PHE A 63 0.30 17.44 -12.43
C PHE A 63 0.90 16.99 -11.09
N ALA A 64 0.05 16.55 -10.17
CA ALA A 64 0.50 15.87 -8.98
C ALA A 64 0.28 14.37 -9.13
N GLY A 65 1.36 13.60 -9.07
CA GLY A 65 1.31 12.15 -9.05
C GLY A 65 1.95 11.59 -7.78
N GLY A 66 1.41 10.49 -7.27
CA GLY A 66 1.97 9.72 -6.16
C GLY A 66 1.72 8.23 -6.34
N SER A 67 2.68 7.41 -5.90
CA SER A 67 2.55 5.95 -5.86
C SER A 67 3.20 5.39 -4.60
N GLY A 68 2.57 4.42 -3.93
CA GLY A 68 3.06 3.81 -2.69
C GLY A 68 2.41 2.46 -2.40
#